data_AF-A0A7L3W7S5-F1
#
_entry.id   AF-A0A7L3W7S5-F1
#
_cell.length_a   1.000
_cell.length_b   1.000
_cell.length_c   1.000
_cell.angle_alpha   90.00
_cell.angle_beta   90.00
_cell.angle_gamma   90.00
#
_symmetry.space_group_name_H-M   'P 1'
#
loop_
_entity.id
_entity.type
_entity.pdbx_description
1 polymer ?
#
loop_
_entity_poly.entity_id
_entity_poly.type
_entity_poly.pdbx_seq_one_letter_code
_entity_poly.pdbx_strand_id
1 'polypeptide(L)'
;RTSLPSPMFSRNDFSIWSILRKCIGMELSKITMPVIFNEPLSFLQRLTEYMEHTYLIHKASSLSSTTERMQCVAAFAVSAVASQWERTGKPFNPLLGETYELIRDDLGFRLLSEQVSHHPPISAFYAEGLNNDFVFHGSIYPKLKFWGKSVEAEPKGTMTLELLEHNEAYTWTNPTCCVHNIIVGKLWIEQYGNVEITNHKTGEKCVLSFKPCGLFGKELHKVEGYIQDKSKKKLCALYGKWTECLYSVDPATFEAYKKNDKKNAEEKKSGKQVSNTEEPDEMPLPDSESVYVIPGSVLLWKITPRPPNSAQMYNFTSFAMALNELDKEMESVIPKTDCRLRPDIRAMENGEI
;
A
#
# COMPACT_ATOMS: atom_id res chain seq x y z
N ARG A 1 -21.87 1.41 2.10
CA ARG A 1 -22.18 -0.04 2.00
C ARG A 1 -21.14 -0.93 2.67
N THR A 2 -21.52 -2.16 3.06
CA THR A 2 -20.65 -3.18 3.70
C THR A 2 -20.44 -4.46 2.86
N SER A 3 -20.95 -4.48 1.62
CA SER A 3 -20.79 -5.57 0.65
C SER A 3 -20.97 -5.03 -0.77
N LEU A 4 -20.43 -5.71 -1.77
CA LEU A 4 -20.73 -5.46 -3.18
C LEU A 4 -22.04 -6.17 -3.59
N PRO A 5 -22.68 -5.77 -4.72
CA PRO A 5 -23.89 -6.40 -5.22
C PRO A 5 -23.72 -7.87 -5.65
N SER A 6 -22.53 -8.23 -6.16
CA SER A 6 -22.18 -9.60 -6.56
C SER A 6 -20.85 -10.03 -5.94
N PRO A 7 -20.65 -11.32 -5.58
CA PRO A 7 -19.35 -11.84 -5.24
C PRO A 7 -18.39 -11.80 -6.44
N MET A 8 -17.09 -11.88 -6.16
CA MET A 8 -16.07 -12.04 -7.19
C MET A 8 -16.24 -13.38 -7.93
N PHE A 9 -15.96 -13.38 -9.22
CA PHE A 9 -15.93 -14.60 -10.03
C PHE A 9 -14.71 -15.47 -9.69
N SER A 10 -14.83 -16.78 -9.95
CA SER A 10 -13.72 -17.71 -9.84
C SER A 10 -12.64 -17.38 -10.88
N ARG A 11 -11.39 -17.20 -10.43
CA ARG A 11 -10.23 -16.99 -11.29
C ARG A 11 -9.57 -18.30 -11.76
N ASN A 12 -10.10 -19.45 -11.34
CA ASN A 12 -9.43 -20.74 -11.45
C ASN A 12 -9.26 -21.24 -12.91
N ASP A 13 -10.04 -20.71 -13.85
CA ASP A 13 -10.03 -21.19 -15.24
C ASP A 13 -9.13 -20.38 -16.18
N PHE A 14 -8.42 -19.36 -15.67
CA PHE A 14 -7.63 -18.45 -16.52
C PHE A 14 -6.21 -18.21 -16.02
N SER A 15 -5.24 -18.43 -16.92
CA SER A 15 -3.82 -18.18 -16.64
C SER A 15 -3.39 -16.79 -17.13
N ILE A 16 -2.89 -15.95 -16.21
CA ILE A 16 -2.25 -14.65 -16.52
C ILE A 16 -1.12 -14.81 -17.54
N TRP A 17 -0.40 -15.94 -17.50
CA TRP A 17 0.69 -16.24 -18.43
C TRP A 17 0.26 -16.25 -19.89
N SER A 18 -0.93 -16.78 -20.19
CA SER A 18 -1.44 -16.88 -21.56
C SER A 18 -1.56 -15.50 -22.22
N ILE A 19 -1.79 -14.46 -21.42
CA ILE A 19 -1.82 -13.05 -21.85
C ILE A 19 -0.41 -12.48 -21.84
N LEU A 20 0.33 -12.61 -20.73
CA LEU A 20 1.68 -12.05 -20.59
C LEU A 20 2.66 -12.58 -21.65
N ARG A 21 2.53 -13.84 -22.07
CA ARG A 21 3.33 -14.42 -23.16
C ARG A 21 3.14 -13.68 -24.48
N LYS A 22 1.92 -13.23 -24.78
CA LYS A 22 1.61 -12.40 -25.98
C LYS A 22 2.14 -10.97 -25.86
N CYS A 23 2.59 -10.59 -24.67
CA CYS A 23 2.96 -9.24 -24.27
C CYS A 23 4.46 -9.03 -24.06
N ILE A 24 5.27 -10.09 -24.21
CA ILE A 24 6.72 -10.03 -24.03
C ILE A 24 7.30 -9.03 -25.03
N GLY A 25 7.95 -7.97 -24.51
CA GLY A 25 8.54 -6.88 -25.30
C GLY A 25 7.65 -5.63 -25.47
N MET A 26 6.39 -5.68 -25.02
CA MET A 26 5.49 -4.52 -24.99
C MET A 26 5.46 -3.87 -23.60
N GLU A 27 5.09 -2.59 -23.56
CA GLU A 27 4.82 -1.90 -22.30
C GLU A 27 3.53 -2.46 -21.67
N LEU A 28 3.64 -3.10 -20.50
CA LEU A 28 2.52 -3.80 -19.82
C LEU A 28 1.27 -2.92 -19.60
N SER A 29 1.45 -1.60 -19.50
CA SER A 29 0.36 -0.63 -19.39
C SER A 29 -0.53 -0.53 -20.63
N LYS A 30 -0.01 -0.90 -21.82
CA LYS A 30 -0.73 -0.87 -23.10
C LYS A 30 -1.53 -2.14 -23.40
N ILE A 31 -1.52 -3.11 -22.48
CA ILE A 31 -2.20 -4.38 -22.65
C ILE A 31 -3.54 -4.37 -21.92
N THR A 32 -4.60 -4.61 -22.69
CA THR A 32 -5.93 -4.90 -22.16
C THR A 32 -5.91 -6.28 -21.52
N MET A 33 -5.83 -6.30 -20.19
CA MET A 33 -6.03 -7.53 -19.43
C MET A 33 -7.50 -7.92 -19.52
N PRO A 34 -7.83 -9.22 -19.69
CA PRO A 34 -9.20 -9.70 -19.54
C PRO A 34 -9.79 -9.22 -18.21
N VAL A 35 -11.04 -8.77 -18.24
CA VAL A 35 -11.75 -8.19 -17.09
C VAL A 35 -11.77 -9.11 -15.85
N ILE A 36 -11.66 -10.41 -16.07
CA ILE A 36 -11.49 -11.43 -15.04
C ILE A 36 -10.22 -11.27 -14.17
N PHE A 37 -9.21 -10.54 -14.61
CA PHE A 37 -8.04 -10.24 -13.76
C PHE A 37 -8.20 -8.94 -13.01
N ASN A 38 -9.28 -8.21 -13.27
CA ASN A 38 -9.54 -6.96 -12.61
C ASN A 38 -10.18 -7.17 -11.23
N GLU A 39 -10.24 -6.08 -10.49
CA GLU A 39 -11.20 -5.83 -9.42
C GLU A 39 -12.09 -4.64 -9.82
N PRO A 40 -13.32 -4.51 -9.29
CA PRO A 40 -14.27 -3.48 -9.70
C PRO A 40 -13.96 -2.11 -9.09
N LEU A 41 -12.72 -1.65 -9.22
CA LEU A 41 -12.27 -0.32 -8.85
C LEU A 41 -11.38 0.26 -9.94
N SER A 42 -11.50 1.56 -10.18
CA SER A 42 -10.52 2.33 -10.95
C SER A 42 -9.20 2.43 -10.18
N PHE A 43 -8.08 2.63 -10.88
CA PHE A 43 -6.82 2.92 -10.21
C PHE A 43 -6.90 4.22 -9.38
N LEU A 44 -7.74 5.18 -9.76
CA LEU A 44 -7.99 6.40 -8.96
C LEU A 44 -8.60 6.07 -7.60
N GLN A 45 -9.54 5.12 -7.56
CA GLN A 45 -10.11 4.60 -6.32
C GLN A 45 -9.07 3.81 -5.51
N ARG A 46 -8.25 2.97 -6.16
CA ARG A 46 -7.15 2.25 -5.48
C ARG A 46 -6.16 3.20 -4.82
N LEU A 47 -5.84 4.34 -5.44
CA LEU A 47 -5.00 5.38 -4.83
C LEU A 47 -5.67 6.06 -3.64
N THR A 48 -6.99 6.23 -3.67
CA THR A 48 -7.75 6.82 -2.57
C THR A 48 -7.68 5.98 -1.29
N GLU A 49 -7.38 4.68 -1.38
CA GLU A 49 -7.12 3.82 -0.22
C GLU A 49 -5.93 4.28 0.64
N TYR A 50 -5.05 5.15 0.12
CA TYR A 50 -4.02 5.82 0.94
C TYR A 50 -4.63 6.55 2.15
N MET A 51 -5.88 7.00 2.03
CA MET A 51 -6.60 7.76 3.05
C MET A 51 -7.36 6.90 4.07
N GLU A 52 -7.27 5.56 4.02
CA GLU A 52 -7.99 4.67 4.95
C GLU A 52 -7.68 4.97 6.42
N HIS A 53 -6.45 5.39 6.72
CA HIS A 53 -5.98 5.65 8.08
C HIS A 53 -5.67 7.15 8.33
N THR A 54 -6.49 8.04 7.76
CA THR A 54 -6.33 9.51 7.87
C THR A 54 -6.28 10.03 9.31
N TYR A 55 -6.85 9.30 10.27
CA TYR A 55 -6.75 9.65 11.70
C TYR A 55 -5.30 9.78 12.20
N LEU A 56 -4.33 9.12 11.55
CA LEU A 56 -2.90 9.27 11.86
C LEU A 56 -2.38 10.67 11.50
N ILE A 57 -2.91 11.28 10.44
CA ILE A 57 -2.58 12.65 10.05
C ILE A 57 -3.17 13.64 11.05
N HIS A 58 -4.45 13.49 11.40
CA HIS A 58 -5.09 14.32 12.43
C HIS A 58 -4.35 14.22 13.77
N LYS A 59 -3.94 13.01 14.17
CA LYS A 59 -3.10 12.81 15.34
C LYS A 59 -1.77 13.54 15.20
N ALA A 60 -1.08 13.43 14.06
CA ALA A 60 0.15 14.18 13.81
C ALA A 60 -0.07 15.70 13.97
N SER A 61 -1.14 16.25 13.40
CA SER A 61 -1.44 17.68 13.50
C SER A 61 -1.67 18.14 14.95
N SER A 62 -2.25 17.29 15.81
CA SER A 62 -2.46 17.63 17.22
C SER A 62 -1.21 17.62 18.12
N LEU A 63 -0.08 17.08 17.64
CA LEU A 63 1.11 16.83 18.47
C LEU A 63 2.12 17.98 18.40
N SER A 64 2.65 18.38 19.56
CA SER A 64 3.65 19.45 19.66
C SER A 64 5.07 18.99 19.32
N SER A 65 5.42 17.74 19.63
CA SER A 65 6.76 17.18 19.37
C SER A 65 6.96 16.86 17.89
N THR A 66 8.00 17.40 17.27
CA THR A 66 8.37 17.13 15.87
C THR A 66 8.61 15.64 15.61
N THR A 67 9.23 14.95 16.58
CA THR A 67 9.51 13.52 16.51
C THR A 67 8.24 12.69 16.60
N GLU A 68 7.30 13.04 17.48
CA GLU A 68 6.01 12.32 17.58
C GLU A 68 5.14 12.55 16.33
N ARG A 69 5.20 13.76 15.74
CA ARG A 69 4.61 14.01 14.42
C ARG A 69 5.22 13.10 13.36
N MET A 70 6.55 13.04 13.27
CA MET A 70 7.25 12.17 12.32
C MET A 70 6.91 10.68 12.54
N GLN A 71 6.72 10.22 13.78
CA GLN A 71 6.22 8.85 14.06
C GLN A 71 4.83 8.62 13.46
N CYS A 72 3.91 9.59 13.60
CA CYS A 72 2.57 9.50 13.04
C CYS A 72 2.58 9.56 11.50
N VAL A 73 3.42 10.42 10.90
CA VAL A 73 3.60 10.49 9.44
C VAL A 73 4.21 9.20 8.89
N ALA A 74 5.18 8.60 9.59
CA ALA A 74 5.75 7.31 9.21
C ALA A 74 4.71 6.18 9.31
N ALA A 75 3.89 6.18 10.36
CA ALA A 75 2.78 5.24 10.51
C ALA A 75 1.74 5.42 9.37
N PHE A 76 1.41 6.66 9.02
CA PHE A 76 0.53 6.97 7.89
C PHE A 76 1.09 6.43 6.58
N ALA A 77 2.37 6.71 6.27
CA ALA A 77 3.02 6.23 5.05
C ALA A 77 3.03 4.70 4.93
N VAL A 78 3.25 3.97 6.03
CA VAL A 78 3.14 2.49 6.05
C VAL A 78 1.69 2.03 5.88
N SER A 79 0.75 2.67 6.60
CA SER A 79 -0.66 2.29 6.57
C SER A 79 -1.33 2.54 5.21
N ALA A 80 -0.89 3.56 4.47
CA ALA A 80 -1.41 3.93 3.16
C ALA A 80 -1.24 2.79 2.14
N VAL A 81 -0.21 1.96 2.29
CA VAL A 81 0.06 0.83 1.42
C VAL A 81 -0.31 -0.52 2.05
N ALA A 82 -1.02 -0.54 3.17
CA ALA A 82 -1.30 -1.77 3.91
C ALA A 82 -2.40 -2.65 3.27
N SER A 83 -3.36 -2.05 2.56
CA SER A 83 -4.53 -2.75 2.03
C SER A 83 -4.20 -3.73 0.89
N GLN A 84 -2.97 -3.73 0.38
CA GLN A 84 -2.55 -4.44 -0.83
C GLN A 84 -2.43 -5.97 -0.65
N TRP A 85 -2.30 -6.46 0.58
CA TRP A 85 -2.15 -7.90 0.85
C TRP A 85 -3.31 -8.71 0.23
N GLU A 86 -3.06 -9.78 -0.52
CA GLU A 86 -4.11 -10.57 -1.23
C GLU A 86 -4.98 -9.82 -2.27
N ARG A 87 -4.79 -8.51 -2.49
CA ARG A 87 -5.49 -7.71 -3.51
C ARG A 87 -4.84 -7.88 -4.89
N THR A 88 -4.81 -9.13 -5.37
CA THR A 88 -4.17 -9.52 -6.63
C THR A 88 -4.96 -9.13 -7.88
N GLY A 89 -6.16 -8.58 -7.71
CA GLY A 89 -6.92 -7.97 -8.80
C GLY A 89 -6.26 -6.69 -9.30
N LYS A 90 -6.15 -6.54 -10.62
CA LYS A 90 -5.70 -5.31 -11.26
C LYS A 90 -6.84 -4.28 -11.22
N PRO A 91 -6.66 -3.09 -10.65
CA PRO A 91 -7.67 -2.05 -10.82
C PRO A 91 -7.79 -1.66 -12.30
N PHE A 92 -8.96 -1.16 -12.71
CA PHE A 92 -9.16 -0.67 -14.07
C PHE A 92 -8.18 0.47 -14.36
N ASN A 93 -7.56 0.41 -15.54
CA ASN A 93 -6.74 1.52 -16.02
C ASN A 93 -7.66 2.72 -16.29
N PRO A 94 -7.47 3.88 -15.62
CA PRO A 94 -8.34 5.02 -15.81
C PRO A 94 -8.26 5.54 -17.24
N LEU A 95 -9.38 6.07 -17.75
CA LEU A 95 -9.39 6.80 -19.02
C LEU A 95 -8.67 8.15 -18.85
N LEU A 96 -8.10 8.71 -19.91
CA LEU A 96 -7.54 10.06 -19.86
C LEU A 96 -8.65 11.07 -19.50
N GLY A 97 -8.43 11.88 -18.46
CA GLY A 97 -9.43 12.81 -17.92
C GLY A 97 -10.54 12.15 -17.09
N GLU A 98 -10.44 10.84 -16.81
CA GLU A 98 -11.27 10.22 -15.76
C GLU A 98 -10.94 10.87 -14.41
N THR A 99 -11.97 11.13 -13.62
CA THR A 99 -11.85 11.72 -12.29
C THR A 99 -12.40 10.77 -11.23
N TYR A 100 -12.05 11.01 -9.98
CA TYR A 100 -12.71 10.39 -8.84
C TYR A 100 -12.65 11.32 -7.63
N GLU A 101 -13.80 11.52 -6.98
CA GLU A 101 -13.88 12.25 -5.72
C GLU A 101 -14.39 11.40 -4.55
N LEU A 102 -13.96 11.74 -3.34
CA LEU A 102 -14.44 11.13 -2.11
C LEU A 102 -14.47 12.17 -0.98
N ILE A 103 -15.62 12.29 -0.33
CA ILE A 103 -15.78 13.04 0.92
C ILE A 103 -16.09 12.02 2.02
N ARG A 104 -15.36 12.09 3.13
CA ARG A 104 -15.56 11.25 4.32
C ARG A 104 -15.63 12.14 5.55
N ASP A 105 -16.83 12.64 5.85
CA ASP A 105 -17.07 13.49 7.02
C ASP A 105 -16.67 12.78 8.32
N ASP A 106 -16.94 11.47 8.40
CA ASP A 106 -16.58 10.63 9.55
C ASP A 106 -15.07 10.45 9.74
N LEU A 107 -14.28 10.61 8.67
CA LEU A 107 -12.82 10.55 8.70
C LEU A 107 -12.16 11.92 8.55
N GLY A 108 -12.94 13.00 8.41
CA GLY A 108 -12.44 14.36 8.40
C GLY A 108 -11.67 14.78 7.14
N PHE A 109 -11.91 14.19 5.97
CA PHE A 109 -11.21 14.59 4.73
C PHE A 109 -12.10 14.61 3.48
N ARG A 110 -11.63 15.33 2.46
CA ARG A 110 -12.07 15.23 1.07
C ARG A 110 -10.88 14.97 0.15
N LEU A 111 -11.10 14.25 -0.95
CA LEU A 111 -10.09 13.94 -1.96
C LEU A 111 -10.66 14.10 -3.36
N LEU A 112 -9.86 14.64 -4.26
CA LEU A 112 -10.07 14.63 -5.70
C LEU A 112 -8.87 13.96 -6.39
N SER A 113 -9.13 13.21 -7.45
CA SER A 113 -8.09 12.60 -8.27
C SER A 113 -8.47 12.62 -9.75
N GLU A 114 -7.46 12.64 -10.61
CA GLU A 114 -7.61 12.71 -12.06
C GLU A 114 -6.51 11.91 -12.77
N GLN A 115 -6.88 11.22 -13.85
CA GLN A 115 -5.93 10.65 -14.78
C GLN A 115 -5.40 11.72 -15.74
N VAL A 116 -4.29 12.33 -15.38
CA VAL A 116 -3.70 13.49 -16.09
C VAL A 116 -2.86 13.12 -17.31
N SER A 117 -2.48 11.85 -17.45
CA SER A 117 -1.72 11.36 -18.61
C SER A 117 -2.00 9.88 -18.86
N HIS A 118 -1.91 9.44 -20.12
CA HIS A 118 -2.01 8.03 -20.52
C HIS A 118 -0.67 7.45 -21.00
N HIS A 119 0.26 8.29 -21.49
CA HIS A 119 1.58 7.87 -21.98
C HIS A 119 2.69 8.83 -21.48
N PRO A 120 3.30 8.55 -20.31
CA PRO A 120 3.02 7.42 -19.42
C PRO A 120 1.70 7.60 -18.64
N PRO A 121 1.09 6.53 -18.10
CA PRO A 121 -0.13 6.63 -17.30
C PRO A 121 0.18 7.28 -15.95
N ILE A 122 -0.31 8.51 -15.74
CA ILE A 122 -0.11 9.27 -14.51
C ILE A 122 -1.48 9.61 -13.91
N SER A 123 -1.67 9.24 -12.66
CA SER A 123 -2.82 9.63 -11.85
C SER A 123 -2.38 10.63 -10.80
N ALA A 124 -2.98 11.81 -10.76
CA ALA A 124 -2.76 12.82 -9.73
C ALA A 124 -3.88 12.76 -8.70
N PHE A 125 -3.57 13.07 -7.44
CA PHE A 125 -4.57 13.18 -6.37
C PHE A 125 -4.22 14.35 -5.44
N TYR A 126 -5.26 14.89 -4.82
CA TYR A 126 -5.18 15.99 -3.87
C TYR A 126 -6.26 15.78 -2.80
N ALA A 127 -5.83 15.71 -1.55
CA ALA A 127 -6.70 15.52 -0.39
C ALA A 127 -6.46 16.61 0.65
N GLU A 128 -7.53 17.01 1.33
CA GLU A 128 -7.51 18.06 2.34
C GLU A 128 -8.28 17.60 3.56
N GLY A 129 -7.80 17.95 4.75
CA GLY A 129 -8.57 17.84 5.98
C GLY A 129 -9.74 18.82 5.98
N LEU A 130 -10.94 18.38 6.36
CA LEU A 130 -12.14 19.23 6.39
C LEU A 130 -12.02 20.40 7.37
N ASN A 131 -11.13 20.27 8.37
CA ASN A 131 -10.81 21.32 9.34
C ASN A 131 -9.55 22.12 8.97
N ASN A 132 -9.05 21.97 7.74
CA ASN A 132 -7.86 22.68 7.24
C ASN A 132 -6.59 22.44 8.10
N ASP A 133 -6.45 21.23 8.63
CA ASP A 133 -5.29 20.80 9.43
C ASP A 133 -4.19 20.17 8.58
N PHE A 134 -4.53 19.59 7.43
CA PHE A 134 -3.56 19.00 6.51
C PHE A 134 -3.94 19.11 5.03
N VAL A 135 -2.93 18.99 4.17
CA VAL A 135 -3.07 18.70 2.73
C VAL A 135 -2.19 17.51 2.38
N PHE A 136 -2.71 16.52 1.68
CA PHE A 136 -1.97 15.36 1.19
C PHE A 136 -2.16 15.19 -0.32
N HIS A 137 -1.07 15.25 -1.08
CA HIS A 137 -1.13 15.22 -2.54
C HIS A 137 0.06 14.51 -3.16
N GLY A 138 -0.10 14.19 -4.44
CA GLY A 138 0.97 13.63 -5.25
C GLY A 138 0.45 13.12 -6.59
N SER A 139 1.32 12.42 -7.29
CA SER A 139 0.97 11.73 -8.52
C SER A 139 1.69 10.41 -8.60
N ILE A 140 1.07 9.39 -9.19
CA ILE A 140 1.66 8.06 -9.34
C ILE A 140 1.70 7.65 -10.80
N TYR A 141 2.89 7.25 -11.25
CA TYR A 141 3.13 6.48 -12.46
C TYR A 141 3.61 5.07 -12.08
N PRO A 142 2.75 4.03 -12.19
CA PRO A 142 3.14 2.65 -11.88
C PRO A 142 3.99 2.07 -13.02
N LYS A 143 5.32 2.15 -12.91
CA LYS A 143 6.24 1.59 -13.91
C LYS A 143 6.35 0.08 -13.71
N LEU A 144 5.90 -0.68 -14.69
CA LEU A 144 5.89 -2.15 -14.63
C LEU A 144 7.20 -2.75 -15.20
N LYS A 145 7.73 -3.77 -14.52
CA LYS A 145 8.86 -4.62 -14.97
C LYS A 145 8.51 -6.09 -14.76
N PHE A 146 8.77 -6.91 -15.77
CA PHE A 146 8.54 -8.35 -15.72
C PHE A 146 9.87 -9.09 -15.47
N TRP A 147 9.90 -9.96 -14.46
CA TRP A 147 11.08 -10.70 -14.01
C TRP A 147 10.87 -12.22 -14.14
N GLY A 148 10.26 -12.67 -15.24
CA GLY A 148 9.95 -14.09 -15.43
C GLY A 148 8.74 -14.51 -14.60
N LYS A 149 8.95 -14.88 -13.34
CA LYS A 149 7.89 -15.39 -12.45
C LYS A 149 7.13 -14.30 -11.67
N SER A 150 7.61 -13.05 -11.75
CA SER A 150 7.04 -11.92 -11.01
C SER A 150 6.89 -10.66 -11.87
N VAL A 151 5.97 -9.79 -11.48
CA VAL A 151 5.83 -8.43 -12.01
C VAL A 151 6.06 -7.43 -10.89
N GLU A 152 7.05 -6.55 -11.06
CA GLU A 152 7.25 -5.39 -10.21
C GLU A 152 6.45 -4.19 -10.75
N ALA A 153 5.75 -3.51 -9.87
CA ALA A 153 5.19 -2.19 -10.07
C ALA A 153 5.94 -1.19 -9.18
N GLU A 154 6.75 -0.33 -9.80
CA GLU A 154 7.45 0.76 -9.15
C GLU A 154 6.56 2.01 -9.18
N PRO A 155 5.95 2.43 -8.05
CA PRO A 155 5.05 3.58 -8.01
C PRO A 155 5.86 4.88 -8.04
N LYS A 156 6.13 5.40 -9.24
CA LYS A 156 6.90 6.62 -9.41
C LYS A 156 6.09 7.86 -9.08
N GLY A 157 6.62 8.66 -8.16
CA GLY A 157 6.12 9.98 -7.85
C GLY A 157 6.31 10.31 -6.39
N THR A 158 6.33 11.61 -6.10
CA THR A 158 6.52 12.13 -4.75
C THR A 158 5.17 12.30 -4.08
N MET A 159 5.02 11.68 -2.91
CA MET A 159 3.93 11.95 -1.99
C MET A 159 4.33 13.14 -1.13
N THR A 160 3.42 14.08 -0.95
CA THR A 160 3.63 15.30 -0.16
C THR A 160 2.50 15.42 0.86
N LEU A 161 2.86 15.48 2.14
CA LEU A 161 1.94 15.77 3.24
C LEU A 161 2.33 17.10 3.88
N GLU A 162 1.40 18.02 3.97
CA GLU A 162 1.56 19.32 4.61
C GLU A 162 0.72 19.34 5.89
N LEU A 163 1.34 19.60 7.04
CA LEU A 163 0.65 19.85 8.30
C LEU A 163 0.57 21.37 8.49
N LEU A 164 -0.60 21.92 8.22
CA LEU A 164 -0.79 23.36 7.99
C LEU A 164 -0.55 24.18 9.26
N GLU A 165 -1.05 23.73 10.40
CA GLU A 165 -0.85 24.40 11.70
C GLU A 165 0.63 24.51 12.08
N HIS A 166 1.44 23.55 11.64
CA HIS A 166 2.87 23.49 11.93
C HIS A 166 3.71 24.19 10.87
N ASN A 167 3.13 24.54 9.72
CA ASN A 167 3.88 25.01 8.53
C ASN A 167 5.00 24.03 8.14
N GLU A 168 4.69 22.73 8.16
CA GLU A 168 5.63 21.64 7.87
C GLU A 168 5.18 20.85 6.65
N ALA A 169 6.13 20.52 5.78
CA ALA A 169 5.90 19.63 4.65
C ALA A 169 6.78 18.38 4.77
N TYR A 170 6.21 17.23 4.47
CA TYR A 170 6.85 15.93 4.47
C TYR A 170 6.77 15.32 3.08
N THR A 171 7.89 14.80 2.57
CA THR A 171 7.89 14.11 1.27
C THR A 171 8.51 12.73 1.34
N TRP A 172 7.96 11.79 0.59
CA TRP A 172 8.52 10.45 0.39
C TRP A 172 8.10 9.86 -0.96
N THR A 173 8.63 8.68 -1.29
CA THR A 173 8.19 7.83 -2.39
C THR A 173 7.75 6.49 -1.85
N ASN A 174 6.73 5.87 -2.44
CA ASN A 174 6.21 4.58 -1.98
C ASN A 174 7.15 3.41 -2.32
N PRO A 175 7.08 2.28 -1.57
CA PRO A 175 7.88 1.10 -1.88
C PRO A 175 7.44 0.44 -3.19
N THR A 176 8.30 -0.39 -3.77
CA THR A 176 7.96 -1.22 -4.93
C THR A 176 6.98 -2.31 -4.49
N CYS A 177 5.95 -2.54 -5.31
CA CYS A 177 5.04 -3.65 -5.17
C CYS A 177 5.43 -4.77 -6.14
N CYS A 178 5.46 -6.02 -5.69
CA CYS A 178 5.78 -7.17 -6.50
C CYS A 178 4.65 -8.20 -6.43
N VAL A 179 4.17 -8.64 -7.58
CA VAL A 179 3.21 -9.75 -7.71
C VAL A 179 3.97 -10.99 -8.15
N HIS A 180 4.02 -12.00 -7.29
CA HIS A 180 4.70 -13.27 -7.54
C HIS A 180 3.76 -14.28 -8.20
N ASN A 181 4.35 -15.34 -8.79
CA ASN A 181 3.65 -16.48 -9.38
C ASN A 181 2.68 -16.09 -10.52
N ILE A 182 3.00 -15.04 -11.28
CA ILE A 182 2.20 -14.58 -12.42
C ILE A 182 2.13 -15.58 -13.59
N ILE A 183 2.97 -16.62 -13.58
CA ILE A 183 2.96 -17.69 -14.58
C ILE A 183 2.20 -18.92 -14.09
N VAL A 184 2.66 -19.50 -12.98
CA VAL A 184 2.14 -20.72 -12.35
C VAL A 184 2.17 -20.53 -10.83
N GLY A 185 1.16 -21.05 -10.15
CA GLY A 185 1.05 -21.03 -8.70
C GLY A 185 0.06 -19.99 -8.17
N LYS A 186 -0.04 -19.91 -6.84
CA LYS A 186 -0.92 -18.92 -6.19
C LYS A 186 -0.28 -17.53 -6.26
N LEU A 187 -0.99 -16.55 -6.82
CA LEU A 187 -0.57 -15.15 -6.81
C LEU A 187 -0.50 -14.62 -5.38
N TRP A 188 0.57 -13.89 -5.07
CA TRP A 188 0.70 -13.16 -3.81
C TRP A 188 1.50 -11.87 -4.02
N ILE A 189 1.30 -10.93 -3.10
CA ILE A 189 1.84 -9.57 -3.19
C ILE A 189 2.91 -9.38 -2.13
N GLU A 190 4.01 -8.79 -2.53
CA GLU A 190 5.07 -8.30 -1.68
C GLU A 190 5.26 -6.80 -1.85
N GLN A 191 5.73 -6.11 -0.81
CA GLN A 191 6.25 -4.75 -0.93
C GLN A 191 7.64 -4.65 -0.32
N TYR A 192 8.58 -4.05 -1.04
CA TYR A 192 9.96 -3.85 -0.60
C TYR A 192 10.56 -2.55 -1.13
N GLY A 193 11.67 -2.15 -0.51
CA GLY A 193 12.42 -0.95 -0.87
C GLY A 193 12.65 -0.03 0.33
N ASN A 194 13.41 1.03 0.09
CA ASN A 194 13.69 2.03 1.10
C ASN A 194 12.80 3.25 0.88
N VAL A 195 12.09 3.66 1.92
CA VAL A 195 11.27 4.87 1.96
C VAL A 195 11.95 5.86 2.90
N GLU A 196 12.25 7.05 2.39
CA GLU A 196 12.79 8.15 3.20
C GLU A 196 11.75 9.27 3.26
N ILE A 197 11.25 9.56 4.45
CA ILE A 197 10.35 10.68 4.73
C ILE A 197 11.20 11.82 5.25
N THR A 198 11.16 12.97 4.58
CA THR A 198 11.90 14.18 4.99
C THR A 198 10.94 15.25 5.44
N ASN A 199 11.11 15.78 6.67
CA ASN A 199 10.46 17.02 7.10
C ASN A 199 11.30 18.20 6.61
N HIS A 200 10.75 19.01 5.71
CA HIS A 200 11.48 20.10 5.05
C HIS A 200 11.72 21.31 5.95
N LYS A 201 10.96 21.47 7.04
CA LYS A 201 11.13 22.57 7.99
C LYS A 201 12.22 22.26 9.02
N THR A 202 12.15 21.07 9.64
CA THR A 202 13.05 20.68 10.74
C THR A 202 14.34 20.02 10.24
N GLY A 203 14.30 19.41 9.06
CA GLY A 203 15.39 18.58 8.53
C GLY A 203 15.46 17.18 9.16
N GLU A 204 14.50 16.81 10.01
CA GLU A 204 14.35 15.43 10.49
C GLU A 204 14.03 14.48 9.34
N LYS A 205 14.51 13.25 9.46
CA LYS A 205 14.26 12.20 8.47
C LYS A 205 13.78 10.92 9.15
N CYS A 206 12.80 10.27 8.55
CA CYS A 206 12.45 8.88 8.86
C CYS A 206 12.92 7.98 7.72
N VAL A 207 13.72 6.97 8.03
CA VAL A 207 14.18 5.97 7.06
C VAL A 207 13.49 4.66 7.38
N LEU A 208 12.68 4.15 6.44
CA LEU A 208 11.97 2.87 6.53
C LEU A 208 12.50 1.92 5.46
N SER A 209 12.74 0.67 5.85
CA SER A 209 13.19 -0.41 4.99
C SER A 209 12.11 -1.48 4.97
N PHE A 210 11.36 -1.54 3.88
CA PHE A 210 10.44 -2.63 3.58
C PHE A 210 11.28 -3.81 3.09
N LYS A 211 11.38 -4.84 3.93
CA LYS A 211 12.29 -5.95 3.70
C LYS A 211 11.71 -6.89 2.64
N PRO A 212 12.52 -7.28 1.64
CA PRO A 212 12.14 -8.40 0.78
C PRO A 212 12.17 -9.70 1.60
N CYS A 213 11.33 -10.65 1.18
CA CYS A 213 11.03 -11.93 1.81
C CYS A 213 12.31 -12.74 2.08
N GLY A 214 13.27 -12.64 1.14
CA GLY A 214 14.55 -13.32 1.18
C GLY A 214 14.43 -14.84 0.98
N LEU A 215 15.56 -15.52 0.89
CA LEU A 215 15.63 -16.96 0.55
C LEU A 215 14.90 -17.91 1.52
N PHE A 216 14.61 -17.45 2.75
CA PHE A 216 13.96 -18.26 3.79
C PHE A 216 12.64 -17.67 4.29
N GLY A 217 12.12 -16.62 3.65
CA GLY A 217 10.82 -16.03 3.99
C GLY A 217 10.72 -15.31 5.35
N LYS A 218 11.78 -15.30 6.15
CA LYS A 218 11.77 -14.75 7.52
C LYS A 218 11.49 -13.25 7.59
N GLU A 219 11.74 -12.54 6.51
CA GLU A 219 11.59 -11.09 6.44
C GLU A 219 10.28 -10.65 5.76
N LEU A 220 9.41 -11.62 5.40
CA LEU A 220 8.17 -11.33 4.69
C LEU A 220 7.35 -10.26 5.42
N HIS A 221 7.09 -9.18 4.68
CA HIS A 221 6.34 -8.00 5.08
C HIS A 221 6.96 -7.13 6.17
N LYS A 222 8.17 -7.46 6.67
CA LYS A 222 8.79 -6.68 7.74
C LYS A 222 9.10 -5.27 7.27
N VAL A 223 8.81 -4.31 8.15
CA VAL A 223 9.23 -2.92 8.01
C VAL A 223 10.10 -2.60 9.20
N GLU A 224 11.29 -2.07 8.95
CA GLU A 224 12.19 -1.62 10.00
C GLU A 224 12.79 -0.28 9.63
N GLY A 225 13.00 0.59 10.61
CA GLY A 225 13.47 1.92 10.35
C GLY A 225 13.87 2.68 11.60
N TYR A 226 14.13 3.96 11.41
CA TYR A 226 14.43 4.88 12.50
C TYR A 226 14.12 6.32 12.07
N ILE A 227 13.87 7.15 13.07
CA ILE A 227 13.81 8.61 12.90
C ILE A 227 15.13 9.19 13.37
N GLN A 228 15.66 10.16 12.63
CA GLN A 228 16.87 10.89 12.98
C GLN A 228 16.65 12.39 12.87
N ASP A 229 17.35 13.14 13.73
CA ASP A 229 17.42 14.60 13.62
C ASP A 229 18.33 15.06 12.47
N LYS A 230 18.40 16.38 12.27
CA LYS A 230 19.27 17.01 11.26
C LYS A 230 20.75 16.70 11.47
N SER A 231 21.17 16.36 12.69
CA SER A 231 22.52 15.95 13.06
C SER A 231 22.77 14.44 12.87
N LYS A 232 21.81 13.71 12.29
CA LYS A 232 21.83 12.25 12.07
C LYS A 232 21.85 11.43 13.36
N LYS A 233 21.46 12.02 14.49
CA LYS A 233 21.27 11.27 15.73
C LYS A 233 19.94 10.52 15.64
N LYS A 234 19.97 9.21 15.84
CA LYS A 234 18.75 8.38 15.91
C LYS A 234 17.96 8.74 17.16
N LEU A 235 16.69 9.07 16.97
CA LEU A 235 15.75 9.47 18.03
C LEU A 235 14.86 8.30 18.45
N CYS A 236 14.38 7.50 17.49
CA CYS A 236 13.63 6.29 17.77
C CYS A 236 13.85 5.23 16.69
N ALA A 237 13.69 3.96 17.06
CA ALA A 237 13.56 2.87 16.11
C ALA A 237 12.08 2.64 15.78
N LEU A 238 11.81 2.18 14.56
CA LEU A 238 10.50 1.79 14.08
C LEU A 238 10.56 0.35 13.59
N TYR A 239 9.56 -0.46 13.91
CA TYR A 239 9.51 -1.84 13.44
C TYR A 239 8.08 -2.38 13.38
N GLY A 240 7.85 -3.37 12.52
CA GLY A 240 6.57 -4.04 12.41
C GLY A 240 6.44 -4.79 11.09
N LYS A 241 5.21 -4.91 10.61
CA LYS A 241 4.90 -5.44 9.28
C LYS A 241 3.81 -4.60 8.65
N TRP A 242 3.97 -4.27 7.37
CA TRP A 242 2.99 -3.45 6.64
C TRP A 242 1.63 -4.14 6.49
N THR A 243 1.53 -5.44 6.76
CA THR A 243 0.28 -6.20 6.79
C THR A 243 -0.38 -6.30 8.17
N GLU A 244 0.25 -5.79 9.23
CA GLU A 244 -0.21 -5.99 10.61
C GLU A 244 -0.18 -4.70 11.44
N CYS A 245 0.99 -4.10 11.62
CA CYS A 245 1.21 -3.01 12.58
C CYS A 245 2.56 -2.33 12.42
N LEU A 246 2.70 -1.17 13.08
CA LEU A 246 3.95 -0.45 13.25
C LEU A 246 4.10 0.02 14.71
N TYR A 247 5.26 -0.25 15.29
CA TYR A 247 5.66 0.15 16.63
C TYR A 247 6.86 1.09 16.59
N SER A 248 7.01 1.90 17.64
CA SER A 248 8.24 2.63 17.93
C SER A 248 8.83 2.20 19.27
N VAL A 249 10.15 2.25 19.38
CA VAL A 249 10.88 1.95 20.62
C VAL A 249 12.18 2.74 20.66
N ASP A 250 12.78 2.86 21.85
CA ASP A 250 14.11 3.44 22.00
C ASP A 250 15.16 2.71 21.11
N PRO A 251 16.07 3.43 20.42
CA PRO A 251 17.04 2.81 19.54
C PRO A 251 17.97 1.81 20.24
N ALA A 252 18.40 2.07 21.47
CA ALA A 252 19.29 1.17 22.19
C ALA A 252 18.57 -0.13 22.59
N THR A 253 17.30 -0.03 23.01
CA THR A 253 16.44 -1.20 23.27
C THR A 253 16.26 -2.05 22.02
N PHE A 254 16.02 -1.43 20.87
CA PHE A 254 15.88 -2.16 19.59
C PHE A 254 17.17 -2.90 19.19
N GLU A 255 18.32 -2.24 19.30
CA GLU A 255 19.62 -2.84 18.98
C GLU A 255 19.97 -4.00 19.93
N ALA A 256 19.64 -3.88 21.22
CA ALA A 256 19.82 -4.96 22.19
C ALA A 256 18.97 -6.19 21.82
N TYR A 257 17.71 -5.98 21.45
CA TYR A 257 16.83 -7.05 20.98
C TYR A 257 17.40 -7.74 19.72
N LYS A 258 17.81 -6.96 18.72
CA LYS A 258 18.39 -7.50 17.48
C LYS A 258 19.64 -8.34 17.68
N LYS A 259 20.51 -7.96 18.62
CA LYS A 259 21.71 -8.73 18.95
C LYS A 259 21.35 -10.09 19.55
N ASN A 260 20.38 -10.11 20.46
CA ASN A 260 19.92 -11.36 21.08
C ASN A 260 19.22 -12.28 20.06
N ASP A 261 18.39 -11.72 19.19
CA ASP A 261 17.70 -12.49 18.16
C ASP A 261 18.68 -13.14 17.16
N LYS A 262 19.71 -12.39 16.72
CA LYS A 262 20.79 -12.94 15.89
C LYS A 262 21.54 -14.07 16.58
N LYS A 263 21.90 -13.89 17.85
CA LYS A 263 22.60 -14.92 18.64
C LYS A 263 21.76 -16.21 18.74
N ASN A 264 20.47 -16.08 19.04
CA ASN A 264 19.54 -17.20 19.10
C ASN A 264 19.38 -17.91 17.74
N ALA A 265 19.39 -17.14 16.64
CA ALA A 265 19.30 -17.70 15.29
C ALA A 265 20.57 -18.46 14.88
N GLU A 266 21.76 -17.99 15.27
CA GLU A 266 23.04 -18.66 15.03
C GLU A 266 23.17 -19.95 15.85
N GLU A 267 22.78 -19.93 17.13
CA GLU A 267 22.72 -21.13 17.97
C GLU A 267 21.80 -22.20 17.36
N LYS A 268 20.63 -21.81 16.84
CA LYS A 268 19.71 -22.73 16.13
C LYS A 268 20.25 -23.24 14.78
N LYS A 269 21.11 -22.50 14.08
CA LYS A 269 21.69 -22.92 12.78
C LYS A 269 22.81 -23.94 12.92
N SER A 270 23.43 -24.06 14.09
CA SER A 270 24.48 -25.06 14.36
C SER A 270 24.02 -26.53 14.27
N GLY A 271 22.70 -26.79 14.08
CA GLY A 271 22.12 -28.13 13.98
C GLY A 271 21.51 -28.55 12.63
N LYS A 272 21.61 -27.75 11.55
CA LYS A 272 21.05 -28.13 10.23
C LYS A 272 22.04 -27.89 9.09
N GLN A 273 22.48 -28.98 8.44
CA GLN A 273 23.19 -28.95 7.16
C GLN A 273 22.29 -28.35 6.06
N VAL A 274 22.84 -27.43 5.28
CA VAL A 274 22.15 -26.78 4.15
C VAL A 274 22.40 -27.61 2.89
N SER A 275 21.35 -28.18 2.31
CA SER A 275 21.38 -28.73 0.95
C SER A 275 21.10 -27.63 -0.07
N ASN A 276 21.97 -27.50 -1.07
CA ASN A 276 21.73 -26.66 -2.24
C ASN A 276 20.47 -27.17 -2.95
N THR A 277 19.44 -26.33 -3.03
CA THR A 277 18.21 -26.62 -3.79
C THR A 277 18.11 -25.61 -4.93
N GLU A 278 17.84 -26.13 -6.12
CA GLU A 278 17.49 -25.37 -7.33
C GLU A 278 16.27 -24.48 -7.05
N GLU A 279 16.17 -23.32 -7.73
CA GLU A 279 15.02 -22.43 -7.57
C GLU A 279 13.72 -23.15 -8.00
N PRO A 280 12.72 -23.27 -7.12
CA PRO A 280 11.48 -23.97 -7.44
C PRO A 280 10.66 -23.23 -8.52
N ASP A 281 9.87 -23.99 -9.29
CA ASP A 281 8.98 -23.45 -10.34
C ASP A 281 7.87 -22.54 -9.79
N GLU A 282 7.46 -22.76 -8.54
CA GLU A 282 6.53 -21.93 -7.78
C GLU A 282 7.25 -21.32 -6.57
N MET A 283 6.98 -20.04 -6.26
CA MET A 283 7.40 -19.43 -5.00
C MET A 283 6.28 -19.65 -3.95
N PRO A 284 6.41 -20.62 -3.03
CA PRO A 284 5.41 -20.82 -1.99
C PRO A 284 5.37 -19.59 -1.09
N LEU A 285 4.18 -19.23 -0.64
CA LEU A 285 4.02 -18.19 0.38
C LEU A 285 4.64 -18.70 1.70
N PRO A 286 5.65 -18.03 2.27
CA PRO A 286 6.23 -18.47 3.52
C PRO A 286 5.31 -18.20 4.71
N ASP A 287 5.37 -19.07 5.71
CA ASP A 287 4.74 -18.81 7.01
C ASP A 287 5.38 -17.58 7.65
N SER A 288 4.55 -16.62 8.07
CA SER A 288 5.01 -15.36 8.66
C SER A 288 4.45 -15.21 10.06
N GLU A 289 5.30 -15.40 11.08
CA GLU A 289 4.92 -15.24 12.50
C GLU A 289 4.60 -13.78 12.82
N SER A 290 3.54 -13.54 13.60
CA SER A 290 3.15 -12.17 14.02
C SER A 290 4.30 -11.42 14.69
N VAL A 291 4.29 -10.10 14.57
CA VAL A 291 5.34 -9.24 15.16
C VAL A 291 5.47 -9.46 16.68
N TYR A 292 6.66 -9.84 17.14
CA TYR A 292 6.99 -9.84 18.57
C TYR A 292 7.13 -8.40 19.07
N VAL A 293 6.33 -8.03 20.08
CA VAL A 293 6.36 -6.68 20.66
C VAL A 293 7.52 -6.58 21.66
N ILE A 294 8.52 -5.79 21.32
CA ILE A 294 9.66 -5.48 22.18
C ILE A 294 9.15 -4.71 23.42
N PRO A 295 9.47 -5.14 24.66
CA PRO A 295 9.05 -4.41 25.86
C PRO A 295 9.45 -2.92 25.82
N GLY A 296 8.52 -2.05 26.22
CA GLY A 296 8.70 -0.60 26.13
C GLY A 296 8.34 0.02 24.77
N SER A 297 7.82 -0.77 23.83
CA SER A 297 7.35 -0.25 22.55
C SER A 297 6.02 0.50 22.66
N VAL A 298 5.88 1.54 21.84
CA VAL A 298 4.66 2.32 21.64
C VAL A 298 4.02 1.90 20.32
N LEU A 299 2.73 1.54 20.36
CA LEU A 299 1.96 1.25 19.15
C LEU A 299 1.68 2.54 18.38
N LEU A 300 2.07 2.58 17.10
CA LEU A 300 1.79 3.72 16.22
C LEU A 300 0.58 3.46 15.32
N TRP A 301 0.50 2.27 14.74
CA TRP A 301 -0.58 1.87 13.84
C TRP A 301 -0.80 0.35 13.90
N LYS A 302 -2.04 -0.07 13.71
CA LYS A 302 -2.45 -1.46 13.54
C LYS A 302 -3.50 -1.53 12.44
N ILE A 303 -3.39 -2.54 11.57
CA ILE A 303 -4.31 -2.73 10.46
C ILE A 303 -5.73 -2.99 10.96
N THR A 304 -6.71 -2.42 10.28
CA THR A 304 -8.12 -2.76 10.48
C THR A 304 -8.38 -4.18 9.96
N PRO A 305 -8.98 -5.08 10.76
CA PRO A 305 -9.34 -6.41 10.27
C PRO A 305 -10.27 -6.31 9.07
N ARG A 306 -10.03 -7.15 8.06
CA ARG A 306 -10.93 -7.27 6.92
C ARG A 306 -12.32 -7.76 7.35
N PRO A 307 -13.38 -7.29 6.70
CA PRO A 307 -14.72 -7.78 7.01
C PRO A 307 -14.85 -9.27 6.65
N PRO A 308 -15.73 -10.05 7.31
CA PRO A 308 -15.83 -11.50 7.09
C PRO A 308 -16.10 -11.93 5.65
N ASN A 309 -16.77 -11.08 4.87
CA ASN A 309 -17.10 -11.29 3.46
C ASN A 309 -16.00 -10.83 2.49
N SER A 310 -14.87 -10.31 2.99
CA SER A 310 -13.77 -9.76 2.18
C SER A 310 -13.28 -10.75 1.11
N ALA A 311 -13.11 -12.03 1.45
CA ALA A 311 -12.65 -13.05 0.51
C ALA A 311 -13.60 -13.26 -0.67
N GLN A 312 -14.90 -13.05 -0.49
CA GLN A 312 -15.90 -13.10 -1.56
C GLN A 312 -15.96 -11.80 -2.36
N MET A 313 -15.39 -10.71 -1.82
CA MET A 313 -15.49 -9.35 -2.35
C MET A 313 -14.10 -8.82 -2.70
N TYR A 314 -13.36 -9.58 -3.52
CA TYR A 314 -12.05 -9.20 -4.06
C TYR A 314 -10.97 -8.91 -3.00
N ASN A 315 -11.11 -9.40 -1.78
CA ASN A 315 -10.27 -9.09 -0.63
C ASN A 315 -10.29 -7.61 -0.20
N PHE A 316 -11.41 -6.91 -0.43
CA PHE A 316 -11.56 -5.50 -0.09
C PHE A 316 -11.60 -5.25 1.43
N THR A 317 -10.99 -4.15 1.85
CA THR A 317 -11.26 -3.56 3.17
C THR A 317 -12.67 -2.98 3.20
N SER A 318 -13.21 -2.73 4.39
CA SER A 318 -14.49 -2.02 4.51
C SER A 318 -14.43 -0.62 3.85
N PHE A 319 -13.27 0.03 3.91
CA PHE A 319 -13.01 1.30 3.22
C PHE A 319 -13.12 1.12 1.69
N ALA A 320 -12.41 0.14 1.13
CA ALA A 320 -12.42 -0.13 -0.32
C ALA A 320 -13.83 -0.51 -0.83
N MET A 321 -14.61 -1.26 -0.05
CA MET A 321 -15.99 -1.60 -0.43
C MET A 321 -16.85 -0.35 -0.64
N ALA A 322 -16.64 0.73 0.10
CA ALA A 322 -17.45 1.94 0.00
C ALA A 322 -17.08 2.83 -1.22
N LEU A 323 -15.89 2.66 -1.81
CA LEU A 323 -15.35 3.63 -2.78
C LEU A 323 -16.19 3.83 -4.03
N ASN A 324 -16.82 2.76 -4.51
CA ASN A 324 -17.60 2.77 -5.75
C ASN A 324 -19.11 2.73 -5.52
N GLU A 325 -19.55 2.94 -4.28
CA GLU A 325 -20.96 3.18 -3.97
C GLU A 325 -21.43 4.46 -4.66
N LEU A 326 -22.61 4.40 -5.27
CA LEU A 326 -23.24 5.50 -5.99
C LEU A 326 -24.70 5.56 -5.55
N ASP A 327 -25.14 6.72 -5.10
CA ASP A 327 -26.54 7.01 -4.84
C ASP A 327 -27.04 8.14 -5.74
N LYS A 328 -28.35 8.35 -5.76
CA LYS A 328 -29.01 9.33 -6.64
C LYS A 328 -28.66 10.78 -6.31
N GLU A 329 -28.30 11.07 -5.07
CA GLU A 329 -27.93 12.43 -4.66
C GLU A 329 -26.52 12.73 -5.18
N MET A 330 -25.58 11.78 -5.03
CA MET A 330 -24.25 11.85 -5.61
C MET A 330 -24.30 12.05 -7.14
N GLU A 331 -25.13 11.28 -7.86
CA GLU A 331 -25.28 11.41 -9.32
C GLU A 331 -25.61 12.84 -9.78
N SER A 332 -26.26 13.65 -8.94
CA SER A 332 -26.63 15.03 -9.27
C SER A 332 -25.50 16.05 -9.10
N VAL A 333 -24.42 15.70 -8.39
CA VAL A 333 -23.34 16.62 -8.02
C VAL A 333 -21.98 16.22 -8.61
N ILE A 334 -21.71 14.92 -8.77
CA ILE A 334 -20.44 14.43 -9.29
C ILE A 334 -20.28 14.79 -10.77
N PRO A 335 -19.06 15.07 -11.26
CA PRO A 335 -18.84 15.31 -12.68
C PRO A 335 -19.10 14.03 -13.49
N LYS A 336 -19.48 14.19 -14.76
CA LYS A 336 -19.65 13.07 -15.71
C LYS A 336 -18.40 12.20 -15.91
N THR A 337 -17.24 12.69 -15.47
CA THR A 337 -15.95 12.01 -15.53
C THR A 337 -15.66 11.16 -14.29
N ASP A 338 -16.50 11.21 -13.24
CA ASP A 338 -16.32 10.39 -12.04
C ASP A 338 -16.42 8.89 -12.36
N CYS A 339 -15.45 8.11 -11.91
CA CYS A 339 -15.36 6.71 -12.28
C CYS A 339 -16.49 5.82 -11.70
N ARG A 340 -17.30 6.32 -10.75
CA ARG A 340 -18.55 5.63 -10.34
C ARG A 340 -19.56 5.50 -11.48
N LEU A 341 -19.50 6.40 -12.45
CA LEU A 341 -20.33 6.41 -13.66
C LEU A 341 -19.75 5.55 -14.79
N ARG A 342 -18.57 4.93 -14.58
CA ARG A 342 -17.90 4.14 -15.61
C ARG A 342 -18.58 2.78 -15.77
N PRO A 343 -19.19 2.49 -16.95
CA PRO A 343 -20.14 1.38 -17.08
C PRO A 343 -19.49 0.00 -17.01
N ASP A 344 -18.25 -0.16 -17.47
CA ASP A 344 -17.50 -1.43 -17.41
C ASP A 344 -17.16 -1.83 -15.96
N ILE A 345 -16.77 -0.86 -15.13
CA ILE A 345 -16.54 -1.08 -13.70
C ILE A 345 -17.85 -1.47 -13.00
N ARG A 346 -18.95 -0.76 -13.32
CA ARG A 346 -20.27 -1.04 -12.73
C ARG A 346 -20.81 -2.42 -13.12
N ALA A 347 -20.71 -2.78 -14.40
CA ALA A 347 -21.12 -4.09 -14.89
C ALA A 347 -20.36 -5.21 -14.16
N MET A 348 -19.04 -5.09 -14.07
CA MET A 348 -18.21 -6.06 -13.33
C MET A 348 -18.59 -6.14 -11.84
N GLU A 349 -18.84 -5.01 -11.18
CA GLU A 349 -19.26 -4.97 -9.78
C GLU A 349 -20.61 -5.69 -9.53
N ASN A 350 -21.50 -5.63 -10.51
CA ASN A 350 -22.80 -6.30 -10.52
C ASN A 350 -22.72 -7.77 -10.97
N GLY A 351 -21.54 -8.28 -11.34
CA GLY A 351 -21.35 -9.65 -11.82
C GLY A 351 -21.68 -9.85 -13.30
N GLU A 352 -21.80 -8.77 -14.08
CA GLU A 352 -22.05 -8.77 -15.52
C GLU A 352 -20.70 -8.71 -16.27
N ILE A 353 -20.08 -9.88 -16.48
CA ILE A 353 -18.73 -10.06 -17.06
C ILE A 353 -18.73 -10.18 -18.59
#